data_AF-X1UTQ2-F1
#
_entry.id   AF-X1UTQ2-F1
#
_cell.length_a   1.000
_cell.length_b   1.000
_cell.length_c   1.000
_cell.angle_alpha   90.00
_cell.angle_beta   90.00
_cell.angle_gamma   90.00
#
_symmetry.space_group_name_H-M   'P 1'
#
loop_
_entity.id
_entity.type
_entity.pdbx_description
1 polymer ?
#
loop_
_entity_poly.entity_id
_entity_poly.type
_entity_poly.pdbx_seq_one_letter_code
_entity_poly.pdbx_strand_id
1 'polypeptide(L)'
;ETKEVPVPGAPDWFYHLEIADSYLADVQANPGNSGAPVYLIDDGTVIGVCTASRLVPIVDQRGNVVTINGQQLRYSSGLTVVVPSSYVVDLLKKHSLNWSE
;
A
#
# COMPACT_ATOMS: atom_id res chain seq x y z
N GLU A 1 -16.36 5.79 1.42
CA GLU A 1 -16.80 4.38 1.49
C GLU A 1 -15.69 3.54 0.90
N THR A 2 -15.16 2.58 1.65
CA THR A 2 -13.99 1.82 1.20
C THR A 2 -14.40 0.85 0.11
N LYS A 3 -13.67 0.86 -1.00
CA LYS A 3 -13.92 -0.01 -2.14
C LYS A 3 -12.71 -0.90 -2.38
N GLU A 4 -12.94 -2.19 -2.57
CA GLU A 4 -11.91 -3.11 -3.01
C GLU A 4 -11.81 -3.08 -4.54
N VAL A 5 -10.59 -3.04 -5.05
CA VAL A 5 -10.28 -2.96 -6.48
C VAL A 5 -9.33 -4.10 -6.85
N PRO A 6 -9.60 -4.84 -7.94
CA PRO A 6 -8.70 -5.90 -8.40
C PRO A 6 -7.39 -5.31 -8.93
N VAL A 7 -6.27 -5.98 -8.66
CA VAL A 7 -4.96 -5.54 -9.16
C VAL A 7 -4.69 -6.15 -10.54
N PRO A 8 -4.48 -5.35 -11.60
CA PRO A 8 -4.21 -5.88 -12.94
C PRO A 8 -2.99 -6.80 -12.95
N GLY A 9 -3.18 -8.06 -13.37
CA GLY A 9 -2.12 -9.07 -13.44
C GLY A 9 -1.88 -9.86 -12.14
N ALA A 10 -2.65 -9.62 -11.08
CA ALA A 10 -2.67 -10.46 -9.88
C ALA A 10 -3.76 -11.55 -9.98
N PRO A 11 -3.69 -12.62 -9.18
CA PRO A 11 -4.75 -13.63 -9.11
C PRO A 11 -6.12 -13.02 -8.77
N ASP A 12 -7.22 -13.64 -9.24
CA ASP A 12 -8.60 -13.13 -9.10
C ASP A 12 -9.10 -12.93 -7.66
N TRP A 13 -8.39 -13.49 -6.68
CA TRP A 13 -8.66 -13.31 -5.25
C TRP A 13 -7.88 -12.14 -4.62
N PHE A 14 -6.97 -11.50 -5.37
CA PHE A 14 -6.10 -10.44 -4.87
C PHE A 14 -6.66 -9.06 -5.20
N TYR A 15 -7.18 -8.41 -4.16
CA TYR A 15 -7.73 -7.06 -4.21
C TYR A 15 -6.84 -6.11 -3.40
N HIS A 16 -6.84 -4.83 -3.78
CA HIS A 16 -6.32 -3.76 -2.95
C HIS A 16 -7.44 -2.79 -2.58
N LEU A 17 -7.28 -2.04 -1.49
CA LEU A 17 -8.24 -1.03 -1.11
C LEU A 17 -8.03 0.22 -1.98
N GLU A 18 -9.12 0.78 -2.51
CA GLU A 18 -9.14 2.05 -3.22
C GLU A 18 -8.81 3.17 -2.21
N ILE A 19 -7.79 3.94 -2.57
CA ILE A 19 -7.01 4.84 -1.72
C ILE A 19 -7.81 6.12 -1.42
N ALA A 20 -8.84 6.03 -0.60
CA ALA A 20 -9.42 7.21 0.07
C ALA A 20 -8.80 7.42 1.46
N ASP A 21 -8.38 6.33 2.12
CA ASP A 21 -7.99 6.35 3.54
C ASP A 21 -6.51 6.01 3.79
N SER A 22 -5.69 5.81 2.75
CA SER A 22 -4.24 5.60 2.91
C SER A 22 -3.44 6.87 2.62
N TYR A 23 -2.28 6.99 3.28
CA TYR A 23 -1.33 8.07 3.03
C TYR A 23 -0.02 7.53 2.45
N LEU A 24 0.73 8.42 1.80
CA LEU A 24 2.06 8.12 1.28
C LEU A 24 3.10 8.55 2.29
N ALA A 25 3.99 7.63 2.65
CA ALA A 25 5.17 7.89 3.45
C ALA A 25 6.41 7.86 2.57
N ASP A 26 7.32 8.81 2.77
CA ASP A 26 8.64 8.80 2.11
C ASP A 26 9.58 7.85 2.85
N VAL A 27 9.30 6.55 2.69
CA VAL A 27 10.01 5.45 3.32
C VAL A 27 10.17 4.36 2.27
N GLN A 28 11.36 3.80 2.15
CA GLN A 28 11.61 2.71 1.22
C GLN A 28 11.07 1.38 1.78
N ALA A 29 10.13 0.77 1.05
CA ALA A 29 9.66 -0.58 1.29
C ALA A 29 9.89 -1.45 0.04
N ASN A 30 10.18 -2.72 0.26
CA ASN A 30 10.35 -3.74 -0.77
C ASN A 30 9.43 -4.93 -0.46
N PRO A 31 9.25 -5.88 -1.39
CA PRO A 31 8.59 -7.14 -1.08
C PRO A 31 9.18 -7.78 0.17
N GLY A 32 8.31 -8.18 1.11
CA GLY A 32 8.70 -8.65 2.46
C GLY A 32 8.43 -7.64 3.58
N ASN A 33 8.28 -6.34 3.25
CA ASN A 33 7.81 -5.33 4.21
C ASN A 33 6.28 -5.26 4.31
N SER A 34 5.53 -6.03 3.52
CA SER A 34 4.08 -6.10 3.58
C SER A 34 3.62 -6.51 4.98
N GLY A 35 2.73 -5.73 5.58
CA GLY A 35 2.25 -5.95 6.95
C GLY A 35 3.15 -5.37 8.05
N ALA A 36 4.29 -4.78 7.70
CA ALA A 36 5.16 -4.14 8.69
C ALA A 36 4.45 -2.94 9.36
N PRO A 37 4.64 -2.74 10.67
CA PRO A 37 4.08 -1.60 11.37
C PRO A 37 4.81 -0.32 10.96
N VAL A 38 4.05 0.77 10.82
CA VAL A 38 4.56 2.14 10.76
C VAL A 38 4.36 2.75 12.14
N TYR A 39 5.43 3.22 12.76
CA TYR A 39 5.42 3.69 14.15
C TYR A 39 6.15 5.01 14.34
N LEU A 40 5.77 5.76 15.37
CA LEU A 40 6.47 6.97 15.79
C LEU A 40 7.79 6.62 16.48
N ILE A 41 8.85 7.36 16.14
CA ILE A 41 10.20 7.11 16.68
C ILE A 41 10.27 7.41 18.18
N ASP A 42 9.52 8.42 18.64
CA ASP A 42 9.62 8.94 20.00
C ASP A 42 9.13 7.94 21.06
N ASP A 43 8.08 7.16 20.74
CA ASP A 43 7.39 6.31 21.71
C ASP A 43 7.02 4.91 21.19
N GLY A 44 7.27 4.61 19.91
CA GLY A 44 6.92 3.33 19.29
C GLY A 44 5.43 3.16 18.99
N THR A 45 4.61 4.21 19.09
CA THR A 45 3.17 4.13 18.81
C THR A 45 2.93 3.75 17.35
N VAL A 46 2.17 2.67 17.10
CA VAL A 46 1.85 2.17 15.76
C VAL A 46 0.74 3.01 15.12
N ILE A 47 1.08 3.77 14.09
CA ILE A 47 0.18 4.69 13.38
C ILE A 47 -0.33 4.15 12.04
N GLY A 48 0.20 3.02 11.57
CA GLY A 48 -0.32 2.37 10.39
C GLY A 48 0.38 1.08 10.02
N VAL A 49 0.02 0.55 8.85
CA VAL A 49 0.54 -0.70 8.29
C VAL A 49 1.02 -0.45 6.87
N CYS A 50 2.24 -0.88 6.55
CA CYS A 50 2.79 -0.88 5.20
C CYS A 50 2.07 -1.93 4.35
N THR A 51 1.37 -1.51 3.29
CA THR A 51 0.60 -2.43 2.44
C THR A 51 1.15 -2.54 1.03
N ALA A 52 1.79 -1.50 0.51
CA ALA A 52 2.34 -1.48 -0.84
C ALA A 52 3.40 -0.39 -1.01
N SER A 53 4.08 -0.41 -2.15
CA SER A 53 4.89 0.72 -2.64
C SER A 53 4.20 1.36 -3.83
N ARG A 54 4.28 2.69 -3.94
CA ARG A 54 3.78 3.41 -5.11
C ARG A 54 4.74 3.17 -6.27
N LEU A 55 4.26 2.41 -7.26
CA LEU A 55 5.02 2.12 -8.47
C LEU A 55 4.84 3.23 -9.51
N VAL A 56 5.91 3.54 -10.22
CA VAL A 56 5.94 4.51 -11.33
C VAL A 56 6.53 3.88 -12.59
N PRO A 57 6.14 4.35 -13.79
CA PRO A 57 6.70 3.88 -15.06
C PRO A 57 8.22 4.06 -15.13
N ILE A 58 8.94 3.07 -15.65
CA ILE A 58 10.30 3.31 -16.15
C ILE A 58 10.18 4.03 -17.49
N VAL A 59 10.93 5.13 -17.65
CA VAL A 59 11.00 5.89 -18.91
C VAL A 59 12.40 5.85 -19.49
N ASP A 60 12.50 5.84 -20.82
CA ASP A 60 13.79 5.97 -21.53
C ASP A 60 14.31 7.43 -21.49
N GLN A 61 15.48 7.67 -22.09
CA GLN A 61 16.07 9.02 -22.16
C GLN A 61 15.23 10.04 -22.93
N ARG A 62 14.21 9.60 -23.67
CA ARG A 62 13.28 10.43 -24.44
C ARG A 62 11.94 10.59 -23.73
N GLY A 63 11.77 10.00 -22.54
CA GLY A 63 10.53 10.04 -21.77
C GLY A 63 9.49 8.99 -22.19
N ASN A 64 9.82 8.05 -23.08
CA ASN A 64 8.88 7.00 -23.47
C ASN A 64 8.83 5.90 -22.41
N VAL A 65 7.63 5.40 -22.12
CA VAL A 65 7.44 4.28 -21.19
C VAL A 65 8.09 3.02 -21.74
N VAL A 66 8.98 2.41 -20.95
CA VAL A 66 9.67 1.17 -21.31
C VAL A 66 8.73 -0.02 -21.11
N THR A 67 8.65 -0.87 -22.13
CA THR A 67 7.76 -2.04 -22.18
C THR A 67 8.57 -3.26 -22.63
N ILE A 68 8.43 -4.41 -21.96
CA ILE A 68 9.03 -5.70 -22.35
C ILE A 68 7.91 -6.71 -22.54
N ASN A 69 7.86 -7.39 -23.69
CA ASN A 69 6.82 -8.38 -24.02
C ASN A 69 5.38 -7.85 -23.84
N GLY A 70 5.14 -6.58 -24.17
CA GLY A 70 3.83 -5.94 -24.00
C GLY A 70 3.50 -5.53 -22.56
N GLN A 71 4.36 -5.81 -21.58
CA GLN A 71 4.18 -5.40 -20.19
C GLN A 71 5.04 -4.17 -19.86
N GLN A 72 4.39 -3.15 -19.31
CA GLN A 72 5.07 -1.94 -18.86
C GLN A 72 5.99 -2.23 -17.67
N LEU A 73 7.24 -1.82 -17.75
CA LEU A 73 8.15 -1.88 -16.61
C LEU A 73 7.85 -0.75 -15.62
N ARG A 74 7.93 -1.08 -14.34
CA ARG A 74 7.69 -0.16 -13.23
C ARG A 74 8.76 -0.32 -12.16
N TYR A 75 9.02 0.76 -11.44
CA TYR A 75 9.91 0.76 -10.28
C TYR A 75 9.26 1.50 -9.11
N SER A 76 9.79 1.30 -7.90
CA SER A 76 9.31 2.01 -6.71
C SER A 76 9.64 3.50 -6.83
N SER A 77 8.64 4.36 -6.58
CA SER A 77 8.83 5.82 -6.51
C SER A 77 9.57 6.30 -5.26
N GLY A 78 9.95 5.39 -4.36
CA GLY A 78 10.44 5.73 -3.01
C GLY A 78 9.32 5.96 -2.00
N LEU A 79 8.07 6.03 -2.45
CA LEU A 79 6.90 6.25 -1.59
C LEU A 79 6.23 4.91 -1.22
N THR A 80 5.99 4.74 0.07
CA THR A 80 5.24 3.61 0.63
C THR A 80 3.79 4.01 0.89
N VAL A 81 2.88 3.09 0.57
CA VAL A 81 1.45 3.21 0.86
C VAL A 81 1.18 2.67 2.26
N VAL A 82 0.61 3.51 3.11
CA VAL A 82 0.32 3.18 4.51
C VAL A 82 -1.17 3.28 4.77
N VAL A 83 -1.73 2.22 5.34
CA VAL A 83 -3.10 2.24 5.89
C VAL A 83 -3.03 2.67 7.35
N PRO A 84 -3.72 3.75 7.77
CA PRO A 84 -3.74 4.20 9.16
C PRO A 84 -4.31 3.15 10.11
N SER A 85 -3.77 3.06 11.33
CA SER A 85 -4.32 2.18 12.37
C SER A 85 -5.75 2.56 12.75
N SER A 86 -6.11 3.86 12.65
CA SER A 86 -7.48 4.33 12.90
C SER A 86 -8.51 3.66 11.99
N TYR A 87 -8.14 3.41 10.73
CA TYR A 87 -8.99 2.72 9.78
C TYR A 87 -9.32 1.29 10.23
N VAL A 88 -8.32 0.57 10.75
CA VAL A 88 -8.51 -0.79 11.29
C VAL A 88 -9.48 -0.76 12.46
N VAL A 89 -9.31 0.20 13.38
CA VAL A 89 -10.19 0.38 14.54
C VAL A 89 -11.62 0.70 14.10
N ASP A 90 -11.81 1.57 13.12
CA ASP A 90 -13.13 1.93 12.62
C ASP A 90 -13.82 0.76 11.91
N LEU A 91 -13.06 -0.07 11.18
CA LEU A 91 -13.58 -1.29 10.57
C LEU A 91 -14.05 -2.30 11.63
N LEU A 92 -13.25 -2.53 12.69
CA LEU A 92 -13.63 -3.40 13.79
C LEU A 92 -14.93 -2.93 14.46
N LYS A 93 -15.02 -1.63 14.75
CA LYS A 93 -16.23 -1.01 15.32
C LYS A 93 -17.45 -1.16 14.41
N LYS A 94 -17.30 -0.88 13.11
CA LYS A 94 -18.38 -0.99 12.11
C LYS A 94 -18.97 -2.39 12.06
N HIS A 95 -18.12 -3.41 12.24
CA HIS A 95 -18.52 -4.82 12.19
C HIS A 95 -18.80 -5.43 13.57
N SER A 96 -18.86 -4.63 14.64
CA SER A 96 -19.07 -5.10 16.02
C SER A 96 -18.08 -6.19 16.44
N LEU A 97 -16.85 -6.12 15.94
CA LEU A 97 -15.78 -7.04 16.27
C LEU A 97 -14.99 -6.52 17.46
N ASN A 98 -14.82 -7.37 18.46
CA ASN A 98 -13.96 -7.13 19.62
C ASN A 98 -12.70 -7.96 19.48
N TRP A 99 -11.58 -7.45 19.98
CA TRP A 99 -10.35 -8.22 20.12
C TRP A 99 -10.05 -8.44 21.62
N SER A 100 -9.47 -9.59 21.94
CA SER A 100 -8.88 -9.89 23.25
C SER A 100 -7.40 -10.18 23.05
N GLU A 101 -6.59 -9.86 24.06
CA GLU A 101 -5.20 -10.33 24.14
C GLU A 101 -5.11 -11.85 24.30
#